data_AF-A0A352TAB3-F1
#
_entry.id   AF-A0A352TAB3-F1
#
_cell.length_a   1.000
_cell.length_b   1.000
_cell.length_c   1.000
_cell.angle_alpha   90.00
_cell.angle_beta   90.00
_cell.angle_gamma   90.00
#
_symmetry.space_group_name_H-M   'P 1'
#
loop_
_entity.id
_entity.type
_entity.pdbx_description
1 polymer ?
#
loop_
_entity_poly.entity_id
_entity_poly.type
_entity_poly.pdbx_seq_one_letter_code
_entity_poly.pdbx_strand_id
1 'polypeptide(L)'
;MNISYNEFHVSKTVRDECNFSQSLFSSCGNVILANLKAVRTFQTKLNELFDKKGQKEKRISAGSLNAMGLIDEVFHYVCMLFRRDKAPLAFTTLLADLDTYFGKEEIDKLLLQFMDEFPPVAVYQKKISAQEFLAKTAVDAGTGKKRDNREQVLEELILLHLANENPAFHPFQILFDDHKLQTNALYIKTWNQIKAYFKTQPVFGPKSNDLISMLKEPVVASPTSLKGQLDYIRTYWADLLGEWLRRLLEGIDTITEEEKAAWHPTNGGEVSMDAYSYENLSKEYERFSPDREWMPKVVLMAKTVLVWLYQLSKKYDREINRLDQIPDEELDLLHNEGFTGLWLIGLWERSYASKRIKQINGNPEAAASAYSLMDYDIAQNLGGWSALENLRWRCWQRGIRLASDMVPNHTGMDGKWVIEHPDYFITTKDCPFPQYSFTGEDLCQDERVSVYLEDHYYSKTDCAVCFKRVDNYTGDVTYIYHGNDGTGMPWNDTAQIDFLNAEAREAVIQKIMLVARNFPIIRFDAAMVLAKKHIRRLWYPEPGHGGDIATRSQHALTTDQFNSALPNEFWREVVDRCAKDMPDTLLLAEAFWMMEGYFTRTLGM
;
A
#
# COMPACT_ATOMS: atom_id res chain seq x y z
N MET A 1 -4.18 -19.02 16.94
CA MET A 1 -5.44 -19.35 17.62
C MET A 1 -6.11 -20.48 16.86
N ASN A 2 -6.42 -21.61 17.51
CA ASN A 2 -7.16 -22.70 16.87
C ASN A 2 -8.63 -22.59 17.27
N ILE A 3 -9.52 -22.29 16.32
CA ILE A 3 -10.95 -22.07 16.48
C ILE A 3 -11.74 -23.31 16.09
N SER A 4 -11.57 -23.79 14.86
CA SER A 4 -12.18 -25.02 14.36
C SER A 4 -11.24 -25.63 13.31
N TYR A 5 -11.46 -26.88 12.91
CA TYR A 5 -10.71 -27.55 11.84
C TYR A 5 -11.43 -27.51 10.48
N ASN A 6 -12.26 -26.49 10.27
CA ASN A 6 -12.94 -26.21 9.01
C ASN A 6 -11.94 -25.83 7.90
N GLU A 7 -12.33 -25.98 6.63
CA GLU A 7 -11.50 -25.61 5.49
C GLU A 7 -12.28 -24.74 4.50
N PHE A 8 -11.64 -23.71 3.93
CA PHE A 8 -12.26 -22.94 2.86
C PHE A 8 -12.57 -23.84 1.65
N HIS A 9 -13.85 -23.91 1.27
CA HIS A 9 -14.31 -24.76 0.19
C HIS A 9 -13.91 -24.18 -1.17
N VAL A 10 -12.97 -24.86 -1.81
CA VAL A 10 -12.58 -24.62 -3.20
C VAL A 10 -12.91 -25.87 -3.99
N SER A 11 -13.64 -25.70 -5.09
CA SER A 11 -14.03 -26.78 -5.97
C SER A 11 -12.82 -27.62 -6.40
N LYS A 12 -13.00 -28.94 -6.41
CA LYS A 12 -11.98 -29.90 -6.84
C LYS A 12 -11.43 -29.56 -8.22
N THR A 13 -12.32 -29.15 -9.14
CA THR A 13 -11.96 -28.70 -10.50
C THR A 13 -10.95 -27.56 -10.47
N VAL A 14 -11.17 -26.52 -9.66
CA VAL A 14 -10.22 -25.39 -9.56
C VAL A 14 -8.91 -25.83 -8.91
N ARG A 15 -8.96 -26.71 -7.90
CA ARG A 15 -7.74 -27.26 -7.28
C ARG A 15 -6.89 -28.01 -8.31
N ASP A 16 -7.53 -28.81 -9.17
CA ASP A 16 -6.88 -29.55 -10.24
C ASP A 16 -6.31 -28.61 -11.33
N GLU A 17 -7.10 -27.66 -11.83
CA GLU A 17 -6.71 -26.75 -12.92
C GLU A 17 -5.59 -25.78 -12.52
N CYS A 18 -5.57 -25.33 -11.27
CA CYS A 18 -4.55 -24.40 -10.74
C CYS A 18 -3.38 -25.12 -10.04
N ASN A 19 -3.37 -26.46 -10.07
CA ASN A 19 -2.40 -27.35 -9.41
C ASN A 19 -2.15 -26.97 -7.94
N PHE A 20 -3.24 -26.83 -7.19
CA PHE A 20 -3.22 -26.55 -5.76
C PHE A 20 -3.20 -27.86 -4.96
N SER A 21 -2.03 -28.52 -4.95
CA SER A 21 -1.85 -29.82 -4.27
C SER A 21 -1.61 -29.71 -2.77
N GLN A 22 -1.14 -28.56 -2.31
CA GLN A 22 -0.96 -28.28 -0.89
C GLN A 22 -2.17 -27.55 -0.35
N SER A 23 -2.30 -27.59 0.97
CA SER A 23 -3.16 -26.65 1.65
C SER A 23 -2.61 -25.24 1.38
N LEU A 24 -3.09 -24.60 0.31
CA LEU A 24 -3.14 -23.14 0.30
C LEU A 24 -3.83 -22.65 1.56
N PHE A 25 -4.69 -23.49 2.18
CA PHE A 25 -5.49 -23.28 3.37
C PHE A 25 -5.43 -24.55 4.24
N SER A 26 -4.40 -24.72 5.08
CA SER A 26 -4.29 -25.79 6.07
C SER A 26 -5.38 -25.70 7.13
N SER A 27 -6.19 -26.75 7.21
CA SER A 27 -7.27 -26.99 8.16
C SER A 27 -6.82 -27.61 9.49
N CYS A 28 -5.53 -27.52 9.80
CA CYS A 28 -5.03 -27.76 11.15
C CYS A 28 -4.62 -26.42 11.79
N GLY A 29 -5.53 -25.45 11.77
CA GLY A 29 -5.38 -24.18 12.50
C GLY A 29 -5.36 -22.89 11.66
N ASN A 30 -6.52 -22.41 11.23
CA ASN A 30 -7.02 -21.01 11.37
C ASN A 30 -6.11 -19.78 11.06
N VAL A 31 -5.29 -19.77 10.00
CA VAL A 31 -4.38 -18.63 9.75
C VAL A 31 -4.04 -18.38 8.28
N ILE A 32 -4.99 -18.32 7.31
CA ILE A 32 -4.52 -18.34 5.91
C ILE A 32 -5.09 -17.33 4.92
N LEU A 33 -6.26 -16.72 5.13
CA LEU A 33 -6.55 -15.52 4.32
C LEU A 33 -5.70 -14.31 4.72
N ALA A 34 -5.09 -14.31 5.91
CA ALA A 34 -4.19 -13.24 6.36
C ALA A 34 -2.81 -13.22 5.67
N ASN A 35 -2.42 -14.24 4.89
CA ASN A 35 -1.18 -14.14 4.11
C ASN A 35 -1.49 -13.53 2.74
N LEU A 36 -1.43 -12.20 2.65
CA LEU A 36 -1.66 -11.47 1.41
C LEU A 36 -0.77 -11.98 0.24
N LYS A 37 0.43 -12.50 0.52
CA LYS A 37 1.28 -13.14 -0.50
C LYS A 37 0.62 -14.40 -1.06
N ALA A 38 0.02 -15.24 -0.21
CA ALA A 38 -0.72 -16.42 -0.63
C ALA A 38 -1.98 -16.04 -1.42
N VAL A 39 -2.71 -14.99 -0.98
CA VAL A 39 -3.87 -14.48 -1.70
C VAL A 39 -3.50 -13.95 -3.09
N ARG A 40 -2.45 -13.13 -3.20
CA ARG A 40 -1.96 -12.62 -4.51
C ARG A 40 -1.48 -13.76 -5.41
N THR A 41 -0.80 -14.76 -4.84
CA THR A 41 -0.40 -15.97 -5.59
C THR A 41 -1.61 -16.74 -6.12
N PHE A 42 -2.66 -16.88 -5.29
CA PHE A 42 -3.91 -17.53 -5.69
C PHE A 42 -4.59 -16.76 -6.81
N GLN A 43 -4.76 -15.45 -6.62
CA GLN A 43 -5.39 -14.55 -7.57
C GLN A 43 -4.68 -14.58 -8.92
N THR A 44 -3.34 -14.58 -8.94
CA THR A 44 -2.54 -14.69 -10.17
C THR A 44 -2.89 -15.96 -10.93
N LYS A 45 -2.84 -17.13 -10.26
CA LYS A 45 -3.17 -18.42 -10.88
C LYS A 45 -4.63 -18.51 -11.37
N LEU A 46 -5.57 -17.96 -10.60
CA LEU A 46 -6.98 -17.95 -11.01
C LEU A 46 -7.18 -17.05 -12.24
N ASN A 47 -6.52 -15.90 -12.29
CA ASN A 47 -6.58 -15.01 -13.44
C ASN A 47 -5.91 -15.60 -14.68
N GLU A 48 -4.81 -16.34 -14.54
CA GLU A 48 -4.23 -17.14 -15.63
C GLU A 48 -5.21 -18.21 -16.16
N LEU A 49 -5.99 -18.83 -15.28
CA LEU A 49 -7.02 -19.78 -15.67
C LEU A 49 -8.13 -19.09 -16.48
N PHE A 50 -8.59 -17.92 -16.05
CA PHE A 50 -9.54 -17.11 -16.82
C PHE A 50 -8.97 -16.71 -18.17
N ASP A 51 -7.70 -16.32 -18.24
CA ASP A 51 -7.03 -15.98 -19.50
C ASP A 51 -6.98 -17.16 -20.47
N LYS A 52 -6.62 -18.35 -19.97
CA LYS A 52 -6.62 -19.61 -20.76
C LYS A 52 -8.00 -19.95 -21.29
N LYS A 53 -9.06 -19.61 -20.55
CA LYS A 53 -10.47 -19.79 -20.96
C LYS A 53 -10.99 -18.64 -21.84
N GLY A 54 -10.18 -17.62 -22.12
CA GLY A 54 -10.58 -16.44 -22.89
C GLY A 54 -11.54 -15.50 -22.14
N GLN A 55 -11.63 -15.62 -20.81
CA GLN A 55 -12.58 -14.93 -19.94
C GLN A 55 -11.90 -13.78 -19.17
N LYS A 56 -11.17 -12.90 -19.87
CA LYS A 56 -10.39 -11.81 -19.23
C LYS A 56 -11.27 -10.87 -18.40
N GLU A 57 -12.54 -10.72 -18.78
CA GLU A 57 -13.55 -9.94 -18.07
C GLU A 57 -13.90 -10.47 -16.68
N LYS A 58 -13.56 -11.73 -16.39
CA LYS A 58 -13.81 -12.38 -15.09
C LYS A 58 -12.63 -12.31 -14.13
N ARG A 59 -11.54 -11.63 -14.50
CA ARG A 59 -10.38 -11.46 -13.62
C ARG A 59 -10.80 -10.78 -12.32
N ILE A 60 -10.21 -11.24 -11.22
CA ILE A 60 -10.47 -10.74 -9.88
C ILE A 60 -9.24 -10.04 -9.29
N SER A 61 -9.46 -9.16 -8.32
CA SER A 61 -8.40 -8.50 -7.56
C SER A 61 -8.00 -9.32 -6.32
N ALA A 62 -6.81 -9.07 -5.76
CA ALA A 62 -6.35 -9.81 -4.59
C ALA A 62 -7.13 -9.39 -3.33
N GLY A 63 -7.45 -8.11 -3.19
CA GLY A 63 -8.25 -7.55 -2.11
C GLY A 63 -9.70 -8.04 -2.12
N SER A 64 -10.32 -8.19 -3.29
CA SER A 64 -11.67 -8.78 -3.38
C SER A 64 -11.67 -10.27 -3.02
N LEU A 65 -10.65 -11.04 -3.44
CA LEU A 65 -10.48 -12.43 -3.03
C LEU A 65 -10.25 -12.54 -1.50
N ASN A 66 -9.39 -11.68 -0.95
CA ASN A 66 -9.13 -11.62 0.49
C ASN A 66 -10.42 -11.30 1.27
N ALA A 67 -11.18 -10.31 0.82
CA ALA A 67 -12.42 -9.89 1.46
C ALA A 67 -13.47 -11.00 1.47
N MET A 68 -13.68 -11.68 0.34
CA MET A 68 -14.59 -12.83 0.25
C MET A 68 -14.18 -13.92 1.24
N GLY A 69 -12.91 -14.29 1.28
CA GLY A 69 -12.44 -15.30 2.22
C GLY A 69 -12.55 -14.86 3.68
N LEU A 70 -12.27 -13.60 4.00
CA LEU A 70 -12.43 -13.08 5.37
C LEU A 70 -13.88 -13.14 5.84
N ILE A 71 -14.85 -12.88 4.96
CA ILE A 71 -16.28 -13.04 5.29
C ILE A 71 -16.58 -14.49 5.65
N ASP A 72 -16.07 -15.44 4.88
CA ASP A 72 -16.22 -16.87 5.16
C ASP A 72 -15.58 -17.28 6.50
N GLU A 73 -14.34 -16.85 6.78
CA GLU A 73 -13.68 -17.11 8.06
C GLU A 73 -14.46 -16.52 9.25
N VAL A 74 -15.02 -15.31 9.09
CA VAL A 74 -15.87 -14.68 10.10
C VAL A 74 -17.16 -15.50 10.30
N PHE A 75 -17.77 -16.02 9.24
CA PHE A 75 -18.98 -16.84 9.34
C PHE A 75 -18.71 -18.15 10.10
N HIS A 76 -17.60 -18.83 9.82
CA HIS A 76 -17.14 -19.96 10.62
C HIS A 76 -16.93 -19.61 12.09
N TYR A 77 -16.30 -18.46 12.35
CA TYR A 77 -16.07 -17.99 13.70
C TYR A 77 -17.39 -17.72 14.44
N VAL A 78 -18.37 -17.10 13.77
CA VAL A 78 -19.74 -16.90 14.31
C VAL A 78 -20.44 -18.23 14.59
N CYS A 79 -20.34 -19.23 13.71
CA CYS A 79 -20.85 -20.59 13.95
C CYS A 79 -20.21 -21.24 15.20
N MET A 80 -18.89 -21.10 15.35
CA MET A 80 -18.16 -21.58 16.53
C MET A 80 -18.63 -20.87 17.80
N LEU A 81 -18.74 -19.53 17.79
CA LEU A 81 -19.24 -18.76 18.94
C LEU A 81 -20.67 -19.17 19.32
N PHE A 82 -21.54 -19.40 18.32
CA PHE A 82 -22.90 -19.86 18.57
C PHE A 82 -22.92 -21.21 19.31
N ARG A 83 -22.09 -22.18 18.88
CA ARG A 83 -21.92 -23.45 19.59
C ARG A 83 -21.30 -23.26 20.98
N ARG A 84 -20.33 -22.38 21.13
CA ARG A 84 -19.64 -22.16 22.42
C ARG A 84 -20.57 -21.52 23.45
N ASP A 85 -21.26 -20.46 23.07
CA ASP A 85 -21.86 -19.49 23.99
C ASP A 85 -23.40 -19.58 24.08
N LYS A 86 -24.07 -20.16 23.07
CA LYS A 86 -25.55 -20.18 23.02
C LYS A 86 -26.15 -21.57 22.95
N ALA A 87 -25.74 -22.39 21.99
CA ALA A 87 -26.35 -23.69 21.74
C ALA A 87 -25.32 -24.77 21.39
N PRO A 88 -24.68 -25.40 22.40
CA PRO A 88 -23.58 -26.33 22.18
C PRO A 88 -23.89 -27.60 21.39
N LEU A 89 -25.15 -28.01 21.33
CA LEU A 89 -25.59 -29.20 20.61
C LEU A 89 -26.36 -28.85 19.33
N ALA A 90 -26.36 -27.58 18.89
CA ALA A 90 -27.18 -27.13 17.77
C ALA A 90 -26.90 -27.92 16.48
N PHE A 91 -25.62 -28.11 16.12
CA PHE A 91 -25.25 -28.85 14.90
C PHE A 91 -25.46 -30.35 15.05
N THR A 92 -25.17 -30.94 16.22
CA THR A 92 -25.46 -32.35 16.52
C THR A 92 -26.96 -32.65 16.41
N THR A 93 -27.81 -31.80 17.00
CA THR A 93 -29.27 -31.99 16.99
C THR A 93 -29.89 -31.65 15.64
N LEU A 94 -29.35 -30.67 14.91
CA LEU A 94 -29.71 -30.44 13.50
C LEU A 94 -29.40 -31.67 12.64
N LEU A 95 -28.23 -32.28 12.79
CA LEU A 95 -27.86 -33.49 12.05
C LEU A 95 -28.81 -34.65 12.37
N ALA A 96 -29.17 -34.82 13.65
CA ALA A 96 -30.16 -35.82 14.07
C ALA A 96 -31.58 -35.54 13.54
N ASP A 97 -31.97 -34.27 13.46
CA ASP A 97 -33.23 -33.83 12.86
C ASP A 97 -33.28 -34.18 11.37
N LEU A 98 -32.23 -33.85 10.62
CA LEU A 98 -32.09 -34.22 9.21
C LEU A 98 -32.10 -35.75 8.99
N ASP A 99 -31.37 -36.50 9.82
CA ASP A 99 -31.36 -37.97 9.79
C ASP A 99 -32.76 -38.55 10.02
N THR A 100 -33.58 -37.90 10.87
CA THR A 100 -34.95 -38.32 11.16
C THR A 100 -35.92 -38.01 10.00
N TYR A 101 -35.81 -36.82 9.40
CA TYR A 101 -36.71 -36.39 8.33
C TYR A 101 -36.42 -37.06 6.98
N PHE A 102 -35.15 -37.28 6.65
CA PHE A 102 -34.73 -37.72 5.31
C PHE A 102 -34.04 -39.09 5.30
N GLY A 103 -33.71 -39.64 6.46
CA GLY A 103 -32.99 -40.90 6.60
C GLY A 103 -31.48 -40.71 6.63
N LYS A 104 -30.83 -41.29 7.63
CA LYS A 104 -29.37 -41.17 7.85
C LYS A 104 -28.53 -41.53 6.62
N GLU A 105 -28.84 -42.64 5.95
CA GLU A 105 -28.08 -43.08 4.77
C GLU A 105 -28.14 -42.06 3.63
N GLU A 106 -29.29 -41.40 3.45
CA GLU A 106 -29.49 -40.40 2.41
C GLU A 106 -28.77 -39.08 2.75
N ILE A 107 -28.74 -38.69 4.04
CA ILE A 107 -27.92 -37.57 4.51
C ILE A 107 -26.44 -37.87 4.32
N ASP A 108 -25.97 -39.06 4.68
CA ASP A 108 -24.56 -39.44 4.50
C ASP A 108 -24.16 -39.44 3.02
N LYS A 109 -25.04 -39.89 2.12
CA LYS A 109 -24.83 -39.77 0.66
C LYS A 109 -24.72 -38.31 0.21
N LEU A 110 -25.55 -37.42 0.72
CA LEU A 110 -25.48 -35.98 0.41
C LEU A 110 -24.15 -35.37 0.89
N LEU A 111 -23.72 -35.66 2.11
CA LEU A 111 -22.44 -35.17 2.66
C LEU A 111 -21.25 -35.71 1.86
N LEU A 112 -21.29 -36.99 1.44
CA LEU A 112 -20.27 -37.58 0.57
C LEU A 112 -20.27 -36.96 -0.83
N GLN A 113 -21.45 -36.64 -1.40
CA GLN A 113 -21.55 -35.95 -2.68
C GLN A 113 -20.97 -34.53 -2.60
N PHE A 114 -21.24 -33.81 -1.51
CA PHE A 114 -20.60 -32.52 -1.24
C PHE A 114 -19.08 -32.66 -1.20
N MET A 115 -18.54 -33.67 -0.51
CA MET A 115 -17.11 -33.92 -0.43
C MET A 115 -16.46 -34.36 -1.75
N ASP A 116 -17.22 -34.86 -2.73
CA ASP A 116 -16.63 -35.14 -4.05
C ASP A 116 -16.40 -33.86 -4.85
N GLU A 117 -17.28 -32.87 -4.69
CA GLU A 117 -17.13 -31.55 -5.32
C GLU A 117 -16.19 -30.64 -4.54
N PHE A 118 -16.23 -30.68 -3.21
CA PHE A 118 -15.46 -29.85 -2.29
C PHE A 118 -14.69 -30.68 -1.26
N PRO A 119 -13.73 -31.53 -1.71
CA PRO A 119 -13.04 -32.45 -0.81
C PRO A 119 -12.19 -31.72 0.22
N PRO A 120 -12.27 -32.12 1.51
CA PRO A 120 -11.27 -31.73 2.50
C PRO A 120 -9.86 -32.10 2.02
N VAL A 121 -8.84 -31.33 2.39
CA VAL A 121 -7.46 -31.45 1.90
C VAL A 121 -6.93 -32.86 2.07
N ALA A 122 -7.21 -33.51 3.21
CA ALA A 122 -6.77 -34.87 3.47
C ALA A 122 -7.39 -35.89 2.48
N VAL A 123 -8.64 -35.67 2.08
CA VAL A 123 -9.35 -36.49 1.08
C VAL A 123 -8.84 -36.20 -0.32
N TYR A 124 -8.68 -34.91 -0.66
CA TYR A 124 -8.13 -34.47 -1.96
C TYR A 124 -6.71 -35.02 -2.19
N GLN A 125 -5.86 -34.99 -1.17
CA GLN A 125 -4.50 -35.55 -1.20
C GLN A 125 -4.46 -37.09 -1.10
N LYS A 126 -5.62 -37.75 -1.07
CA LYS A 126 -5.76 -39.22 -0.95
C LYS A 126 -5.08 -39.81 0.28
N LYS A 127 -4.94 -39.02 1.36
CA LYS A 127 -4.41 -39.49 2.66
C LYS A 127 -5.44 -40.30 3.45
N ILE A 128 -6.72 -40.08 3.17
CA ILE A 128 -7.86 -40.77 3.78
C ILE A 128 -9.03 -40.79 2.79
N SER A 129 -9.90 -41.80 2.85
CA SER A 129 -11.13 -41.80 2.04
C SER A 129 -12.17 -40.82 2.58
N ALA A 130 -13.13 -40.41 1.74
CA ALA A 130 -14.22 -39.53 2.17
C ALA A 130 -15.07 -40.17 3.29
N GLN A 131 -15.30 -41.48 3.22
CA GLN A 131 -16.06 -42.24 4.19
C GLN A 131 -15.33 -42.33 5.54
N GLU A 132 -14.03 -42.64 5.51
CA GLU A 132 -13.21 -42.67 6.73
C GLU A 132 -13.06 -41.27 7.34
N PHE A 133 -13.00 -40.22 6.52
CA PHE A 133 -13.00 -38.85 7.01
C PHE A 133 -14.34 -38.53 7.69
N LEU A 134 -15.47 -38.84 7.07
CA LEU A 134 -16.79 -38.53 7.61
C LEU A 134 -17.06 -39.25 8.95
N ALA A 135 -16.48 -40.44 9.16
CA ALA A 135 -16.61 -41.21 10.40
C ALA A 135 -15.69 -40.75 11.55
N LYS A 136 -14.81 -39.76 11.32
CA LYS A 136 -13.88 -39.28 12.35
C LYS A 136 -14.52 -38.23 13.24
N THR A 137 -14.06 -38.20 14.49
CA THR A 137 -14.38 -37.16 15.47
C THR A 137 -13.09 -36.50 15.92
N ALA A 138 -13.09 -35.19 16.04
CA ALA A 138 -11.97 -34.43 16.57
C ALA A 138 -12.44 -33.50 17.70
N VAL A 139 -11.49 -32.98 18.48
CA VAL A 139 -11.78 -31.91 19.45
C VAL A 139 -11.73 -30.59 18.69
N ASP A 140 -12.86 -29.88 18.67
CA ASP A 140 -12.94 -28.52 18.16
C ASP A 140 -12.24 -27.59 19.15
N ALA A 141 -11.15 -26.97 18.72
CA ALA A 141 -10.25 -26.23 19.59
C ALA A 141 -10.87 -24.96 20.18
N GLY A 142 -11.81 -24.32 19.48
CA GLY A 142 -12.46 -23.08 19.89
C GLY A 142 -13.58 -23.30 20.90
N THR A 143 -14.25 -24.45 20.85
CA THR A 143 -15.26 -24.86 21.83
C THR A 143 -14.71 -25.77 22.93
N GLY A 144 -13.58 -26.44 22.71
CA GLY A 144 -13.03 -27.48 23.58
C GLY A 144 -13.84 -28.78 23.61
N LYS A 145 -14.81 -28.95 22.70
CA LYS A 145 -15.74 -30.08 22.68
C LYS A 145 -15.45 -31.03 21.53
N LYS A 146 -15.89 -32.29 21.65
CA LYS A 146 -15.83 -33.25 20.55
C LYS A 146 -16.85 -32.84 19.48
N ARG A 147 -16.41 -32.89 18.23
CA ARG A 147 -17.20 -32.60 17.03
C ARG A 147 -16.99 -33.73 16.02
N ASP A 148 -18.09 -34.29 15.52
CA ASP A 148 -18.07 -35.26 14.42
C ASP A 148 -17.80 -34.53 13.10
N ASN A 149 -17.04 -35.14 12.18
CA ASN A 149 -16.85 -34.65 10.84
C ASN A 149 -18.15 -34.58 10.04
N ARG A 150 -19.20 -35.35 10.39
CA ARG A 150 -20.54 -35.10 9.84
C ARG A 150 -21.05 -33.70 10.18
N GLU A 151 -20.84 -33.23 11.41
CA GLU A 151 -21.20 -31.86 11.82
C GLU A 151 -20.29 -30.82 11.18
N GLN A 152 -19.03 -31.17 10.89
CA GLN A 152 -18.12 -30.31 10.13
C GLN A 152 -18.63 -30.12 8.72
N VAL A 153 -18.79 -31.20 7.96
CA VAL A 153 -19.28 -31.16 6.57
C VAL A 153 -20.68 -30.52 6.47
N LEU A 154 -21.54 -30.68 7.48
CA LEU A 154 -22.84 -30.00 7.52
C LEU A 154 -22.72 -28.48 7.66
N GLU A 155 -21.79 -27.97 8.49
CA GLU A 155 -21.54 -26.53 8.59
C GLU A 155 -21.05 -25.97 7.26
N GLU A 156 -20.15 -26.70 6.60
CA GLU A 156 -19.62 -26.32 5.29
C GLU A 156 -20.70 -26.29 4.20
N LEU A 157 -21.61 -27.27 4.22
CA LEU A 157 -22.77 -27.29 3.34
C LEU A 157 -23.66 -26.05 3.56
N ILE A 158 -23.83 -25.62 4.81
CA ILE A 158 -24.58 -24.40 5.16
C ILE A 158 -23.89 -23.16 4.61
N LEU A 159 -22.57 -23.04 4.78
CA LEU A 159 -21.82 -21.89 4.26
C LEU A 159 -21.77 -21.89 2.72
N LEU A 160 -21.74 -23.06 2.08
CA LEU A 160 -21.86 -23.17 0.62
C LEU A 160 -23.19 -22.58 0.12
N HIS A 161 -24.31 -22.89 0.78
CA HIS A 161 -25.60 -22.27 0.44
C HIS A 161 -25.55 -20.76 0.61
N LEU A 162 -24.98 -20.26 1.71
CA LEU A 162 -24.87 -18.82 1.97
C LEU A 162 -23.96 -18.11 0.96
N ALA A 163 -22.86 -18.74 0.54
CA ALA A 163 -21.95 -18.22 -0.48
C ALA A 163 -22.65 -18.10 -1.84
N ASN A 164 -23.41 -19.11 -2.25
CA ASN A 164 -24.19 -19.08 -3.50
C ASN A 164 -25.40 -18.12 -3.45
N GLU A 165 -25.92 -17.80 -2.26
CA GLU A 165 -26.96 -16.79 -2.07
C GLU A 165 -26.41 -15.35 -1.97
N ASN A 166 -25.08 -15.15 -1.90
CA ASN A 166 -24.45 -13.83 -1.75
C ASN A 166 -24.11 -13.20 -3.12
N PRO A 167 -24.79 -12.12 -3.55
CA PRO A 167 -24.53 -11.53 -4.86
C PRO A 167 -23.11 -10.97 -5.02
N ALA A 168 -22.48 -10.49 -3.94
CA ALA A 168 -21.10 -9.99 -3.96
C ALA A 168 -20.08 -11.11 -4.24
N PHE A 169 -20.46 -12.38 -4.04
CA PHE A 169 -19.61 -13.54 -4.26
C PHE A 169 -19.66 -14.02 -5.73
N HIS A 170 -20.63 -13.59 -6.54
CA HIS A 170 -20.79 -14.06 -7.94
C HIS A 170 -19.50 -14.05 -8.80
N PRO A 171 -18.59 -13.06 -8.73
CA PRO A 171 -17.33 -13.11 -9.48
C PRO A 171 -16.45 -14.33 -9.16
N PHE A 172 -16.63 -14.92 -7.97
CA PHE A 172 -15.87 -16.04 -7.44
C PHE A 172 -16.61 -17.37 -7.58
N GLN A 173 -17.76 -17.42 -8.26
CA GLN A 173 -18.63 -18.61 -8.36
C GLN A 173 -17.88 -19.87 -8.81
N ILE A 174 -16.83 -19.75 -9.64
CA ILE A 174 -15.98 -20.88 -10.04
C ILE A 174 -15.39 -21.67 -8.85
N LEU A 175 -15.22 -21.02 -7.70
CA LEU A 175 -14.67 -21.61 -6.48
C LEU A 175 -15.70 -22.46 -5.72
N PHE A 176 -16.99 -22.11 -5.76
CA PHE A 176 -18.03 -22.70 -4.91
C PHE A 176 -19.34 -23.00 -5.65
N ASP A 177 -19.28 -23.18 -6.97
CA ASP A 177 -20.45 -23.50 -7.80
C ASP A 177 -21.14 -24.79 -7.33
N ASP A 178 -22.42 -24.70 -6.96
CA ASP A 178 -23.18 -25.79 -6.39
C ASP A 178 -24.15 -26.46 -7.38
N HIS A 179 -24.11 -26.13 -8.68
CA HIS A 179 -25.07 -26.62 -9.67
C HIS A 179 -25.16 -28.15 -9.74
N LYS A 180 -24.04 -28.85 -9.54
CA LYS A 180 -24.04 -30.32 -9.49
C LYS A 180 -24.75 -30.86 -8.26
N LEU A 181 -24.65 -30.19 -7.10
CA LEU A 181 -25.37 -30.56 -5.88
C LEU A 181 -26.86 -30.26 -5.99
N GLN A 182 -27.24 -29.19 -6.71
CA GLN A 182 -28.64 -28.86 -6.98
C GLN A 182 -29.39 -29.96 -7.76
N THR A 183 -28.68 -30.84 -8.48
CA THR A 183 -29.30 -32.01 -9.13
C THR A 183 -29.84 -33.04 -8.12
N ASN A 184 -29.34 -33.02 -6.88
CA ASN A 184 -29.85 -33.86 -5.80
C ASN A 184 -31.03 -33.15 -5.12
N ALA A 185 -32.23 -33.74 -5.21
CA ALA A 185 -33.44 -33.18 -4.60
C ALA A 185 -33.34 -32.98 -3.08
N LEU A 186 -32.46 -33.71 -2.39
CA LEU A 186 -32.22 -33.52 -0.96
C LEU A 186 -31.49 -32.21 -0.66
N TYR A 187 -30.61 -31.73 -1.52
CA TYR A 187 -29.85 -30.49 -1.30
C TYR A 187 -30.75 -29.28 -0.99
N ILE A 188 -31.82 -29.11 -1.78
CA ILE A 188 -32.79 -28.03 -1.56
C ILE A 188 -33.69 -28.30 -0.33
N LYS A 189 -34.08 -29.56 -0.12
CA LYS A 189 -34.96 -29.94 1.00
C LYS A 189 -34.27 -29.78 2.35
N THR A 190 -33.01 -30.22 2.46
CA THR A 190 -32.22 -30.07 3.67
C THR A 190 -31.97 -28.60 3.97
N TRP A 191 -31.70 -27.76 2.96
CA TRP A 191 -31.56 -26.31 3.18
C TRP A 191 -32.81 -25.67 3.79
N ASN A 192 -33.99 -26.03 3.30
CA ASN A 192 -35.25 -25.54 3.86
C ASN A 192 -35.47 -26.03 5.31
N GLN A 193 -35.11 -27.29 5.60
CA GLN A 193 -35.18 -27.83 6.95
C GLN A 193 -34.17 -27.15 7.89
N ILE A 194 -32.94 -26.91 7.45
CA ILE A 194 -31.92 -26.19 8.20
C ILE A 194 -32.41 -24.79 8.61
N LYS A 195 -32.97 -24.03 7.65
CA LYS A 195 -33.56 -22.70 7.92
C LYS A 195 -34.71 -22.78 8.92
N ALA A 196 -35.57 -23.79 8.81
CA ALA A 196 -36.67 -24.00 9.75
C ALA A 196 -36.16 -24.36 11.16
N TYR A 197 -35.17 -25.23 11.25
CA TYR A 197 -34.55 -25.66 12.50
C TYR A 197 -33.93 -24.47 13.25
N PHE A 198 -33.10 -23.65 12.60
CA PHE A 198 -32.43 -22.53 13.29
C PHE A 198 -33.40 -21.46 13.81
N LYS A 199 -34.58 -21.29 13.20
CA LYS A 199 -35.65 -20.44 13.74
C LYS A 199 -36.20 -20.92 15.09
N THR A 200 -36.00 -22.19 15.44
CA THR A 200 -36.39 -22.75 16.75
C THR A 200 -35.28 -22.66 17.80
N GLN A 201 -34.07 -22.29 17.40
CA GLN A 201 -32.91 -22.19 18.28
C GLN A 201 -32.83 -20.81 18.98
N PRO A 202 -32.03 -20.68 20.05
CA PRO A 202 -31.82 -19.40 20.70
C PRO A 202 -31.29 -18.34 19.73
N VAL A 203 -31.73 -17.10 19.93
CA VAL A 203 -31.25 -15.94 19.16
C VAL A 203 -29.80 -15.57 19.52
N PHE A 204 -29.09 -14.98 18.56
CA PHE A 204 -27.68 -14.62 18.66
C PHE A 204 -27.38 -13.28 17.98
N GLY A 205 -26.21 -12.73 18.29
CA GLY A 205 -25.74 -11.47 17.71
C GLY A 205 -26.42 -10.20 18.23
N PRO A 206 -25.98 -9.03 17.76
CA PRO A 206 -26.42 -7.72 18.25
C PRO A 206 -27.92 -7.44 18.02
N LYS A 207 -28.48 -8.00 16.93
CA LYS A 207 -29.90 -7.84 16.57
C LYS A 207 -30.80 -8.95 17.12
N SER A 208 -30.25 -9.91 17.87
CA SER A 208 -31.00 -11.05 18.41
C SER A 208 -31.77 -11.83 17.33
N ASN A 209 -31.08 -12.22 16.26
CA ASN A 209 -31.63 -13.03 15.16
C ASN A 209 -31.28 -14.53 15.33
N ASP A 210 -31.94 -15.42 14.58
CA ASP A 210 -31.46 -16.81 14.44
C ASP A 210 -30.13 -16.85 13.69
N LEU A 211 -29.35 -17.94 13.84
CA LEU A 211 -28.00 -18.05 13.28
C LEU A 211 -27.96 -17.79 11.77
N ILE A 212 -28.92 -18.32 11.00
CA ILE A 212 -28.93 -18.17 9.53
C ILE A 212 -29.27 -16.73 9.15
N SER A 213 -30.28 -16.13 9.78
CA SER A 213 -30.63 -14.72 9.56
C SER A 213 -29.49 -13.79 9.94
N MET A 214 -28.78 -14.08 11.04
CA MET A 214 -27.61 -13.33 11.46
C MET A 214 -26.49 -13.38 10.42
N LEU A 215 -26.11 -14.57 9.94
CA LEU A 215 -25.08 -14.71 8.91
C LEU A 215 -25.44 -13.98 7.60
N LYS A 216 -26.73 -13.80 7.32
CA LYS A 216 -27.20 -13.03 6.16
C LYS A 216 -27.22 -11.52 6.37
N GLU A 217 -27.09 -11.01 7.60
CA GLU A 217 -27.18 -9.58 7.87
C GLU A 217 -26.21 -8.72 7.05
N PRO A 218 -24.91 -9.06 6.91
CA PRO A 218 -23.99 -8.28 6.09
C PRO A 218 -24.42 -8.28 4.63
N VAL A 219 -24.84 -9.45 4.12
CA VAL A 219 -25.32 -9.62 2.74
C VAL A 219 -26.56 -8.79 2.48
N VAL A 220 -27.50 -8.71 3.42
CA VAL A 220 -28.71 -7.88 3.30
C VAL A 220 -28.37 -6.38 3.36
N ALA A 221 -27.42 -6.00 4.22
CA ALA A 221 -27.01 -4.59 4.36
C ALA A 221 -26.24 -4.07 3.14
N SER A 222 -25.42 -4.93 2.50
CA SER A 222 -24.65 -4.58 1.32
C SER A 222 -24.56 -5.74 0.31
N PRO A 223 -25.61 -5.96 -0.50
CA PRO A 223 -25.73 -7.18 -1.30
C PRO A 223 -24.64 -7.39 -2.35
N THR A 224 -24.11 -6.30 -2.90
CA THR A 224 -23.18 -6.34 -4.04
C THR A 224 -21.77 -5.81 -3.70
N SER A 225 -21.50 -5.47 -2.43
CA SER A 225 -20.19 -4.92 -2.02
C SER A 225 -19.58 -5.74 -0.90
N LEU A 226 -18.47 -6.42 -1.20
CA LEU A 226 -17.66 -7.12 -0.20
C LEU A 226 -17.18 -6.17 0.90
N LYS A 227 -16.70 -4.98 0.51
CA LYS A 227 -16.30 -3.94 1.47
C LYS A 227 -17.45 -3.53 2.38
N GLY A 228 -18.63 -3.26 1.81
CA GLY A 228 -19.81 -2.92 2.60
C GLY A 228 -20.23 -4.03 3.57
N GLN A 229 -20.06 -5.30 3.17
CA GLN A 229 -20.27 -6.46 4.06
C GLN A 229 -19.24 -6.49 5.20
N LEU A 230 -17.95 -6.27 4.92
CA LEU A 230 -16.90 -6.18 5.94
C LEU A 230 -17.12 -4.98 6.88
N ASP A 231 -17.53 -3.82 6.36
CA ASP A 231 -17.85 -2.63 7.15
C ASP A 231 -19.04 -2.85 8.08
N TYR A 232 -20.07 -3.59 7.62
CA TYR A 232 -21.18 -4.01 8.48
C TYR A 232 -20.68 -4.90 9.62
N ILE A 233 -19.88 -5.92 9.30
CA ILE A 233 -19.28 -6.84 10.28
C ILE A 233 -18.43 -6.04 11.29
N ARG A 234 -17.59 -5.12 10.82
CA ARG A 234 -16.75 -4.26 11.67
C ARG A 234 -17.59 -3.44 12.63
N THR A 235 -18.68 -2.86 12.15
CA THR A 235 -19.49 -1.90 12.92
C THR A 235 -20.40 -2.61 13.92
N TYR A 236 -21.05 -3.70 13.52
CA TYR A 236 -22.09 -4.35 14.32
C TYR A 236 -21.61 -5.59 15.06
N TRP A 237 -20.54 -6.25 14.59
CA TRP A 237 -20.03 -7.48 15.21
C TRP A 237 -18.70 -7.28 15.96
N ALA A 238 -18.21 -6.04 16.11
CA ALA A 238 -16.94 -5.72 16.79
C ALA A 238 -16.74 -6.47 18.12
N ASP A 239 -17.73 -6.42 19.01
CA ASP A 239 -17.68 -7.03 20.33
C ASP A 239 -17.58 -8.57 20.29
N LEU A 240 -18.06 -9.20 19.20
CA LEU A 240 -17.98 -10.64 18.99
C LEU A 240 -16.60 -11.05 18.48
N LEU A 241 -15.97 -10.19 17.68
CA LEU A 241 -14.75 -10.50 16.94
C LEU A 241 -13.49 -10.50 17.82
N GLY A 242 -13.41 -9.60 18.81
CA GLY A 242 -12.21 -9.49 19.65
C GLY A 242 -10.95 -9.30 18.79
N GLU A 243 -9.98 -10.21 18.88
CA GLU A 243 -8.75 -10.17 18.07
C GLU A 243 -8.98 -10.30 16.55
N TRP A 244 -10.12 -10.85 16.12
CA TRP A 244 -10.49 -10.90 14.69
C TRP A 244 -10.75 -9.51 14.10
N LEU A 245 -11.06 -8.52 14.93
CA LEU A 245 -11.28 -7.15 14.47
C LEU A 245 -10.02 -6.60 13.78
N ARG A 246 -8.82 -6.88 14.30
CA ARG A 246 -7.56 -6.43 13.65
C ARG A 246 -7.41 -6.99 12.24
N ARG A 247 -7.69 -8.28 12.05
CA ARG A 247 -7.62 -8.95 10.73
C ARG A 247 -8.65 -8.40 9.76
N LEU A 248 -9.86 -8.13 10.27
CA LEU A 248 -10.92 -7.52 9.49
C LEU A 248 -10.49 -6.13 8.98
N LEU A 249 -9.85 -5.32 9.82
CA LEU A 249 -9.33 -4.01 9.43
C LEU A 249 -8.26 -4.13 8.33
N GLU A 250 -7.30 -5.06 8.46
CA GLU A 250 -6.28 -5.33 7.41
C GLU A 250 -6.92 -5.72 6.06
N GLY A 251 -8.01 -6.50 6.10
CA GLY A 251 -8.76 -6.87 4.90
C GLY A 251 -9.50 -5.70 4.25
N ILE A 252 -10.17 -4.88 5.07
CA ILE A 252 -10.82 -3.63 4.64
C ILE A 252 -9.79 -2.68 4.03
N ASP A 253 -8.60 -2.59 4.62
CA ASP A 253 -7.53 -1.73 4.12
C ASP A 253 -7.06 -2.17 2.73
N THR A 254 -6.87 -3.47 2.53
CA THR A 254 -6.42 -4.02 1.25
C THR A 254 -7.42 -3.74 0.12
N ILE A 255 -8.71 -3.98 0.34
CA ILE A 255 -9.73 -3.72 -0.69
C ILE A 255 -9.94 -2.22 -0.90
N THR A 256 -9.82 -1.40 0.16
CA THR A 256 -9.92 0.07 0.06
C THR A 256 -8.75 0.66 -0.73
N GLU A 257 -7.53 0.14 -0.53
CA GLU A 257 -6.39 0.49 -1.37
C GLU A 257 -6.65 0.15 -2.83
N GLU A 258 -7.07 -1.07 -3.16
CA GLU A 258 -7.35 -1.46 -4.54
C GLU A 258 -8.49 -0.65 -5.18
N GLU A 259 -9.53 -0.27 -4.41
CA GLU A 259 -10.61 0.61 -4.90
C GLU A 259 -10.12 2.02 -5.21
N LYS A 260 -9.25 2.61 -4.37
CA LYS A 260 -8.60 3.91 -4.62
C LYS A 260 -7.65 3.83 -5.81
N ALA A 261 -6.92 2.73 -5.86
CA ALA A 261 -5.90 2.42 -6.82
C ALA A 261 -6.58 1.79 -8.05
N ALA A 262 -7.45 2.56 -8.72
CA ALA A 262 -8.07 2.21 -10.00
C ALA A 262 -7.00 2.07 -11.11
N TRP A 263 -6.17 1.02 -11.01
CA TRP A 263 -5.04 0.65 -11.86
C TRP A 263 -5.46 -0.33 -12.97
N HIS A 264 -6.64 -0.12 -13.56
CA HIS A 264 -7.03 -0.80 -14.79
C HIS A 264 -7.68 0.20 -15.76
N PRO A 265 -7.30 0.25 -17.04
CA PRO A 265 -7.84 1.19 -18.04
C PRO A 265 -9.33 1.01 -18.36
N THR A 266 -10.05 0.10 -17.69
CA THR A 266 -11.36 -0.37 -18.13
C THR A 266 -12.51 -0.05 -17.18
N ASN A 267 -12.27 0.26 -15.91
CA ASN A 267 -13.35 0.59 -14.95
C ASN A 267 -13.05 1.93 -14.27
N GLY A 268 -13.36 3.03 -14.97
CA GLY A 268 -13.31 4.39 -14.45
C GLY A 268 -14.34 4.62 -13.36
N GLY A 269 -13.99 4.28 -12.12
CA GLY A 269 -14.61 4.87 -10.93
C GLY A 269 -13.99 6.24 -10.66
N GLU A 270 -14.80 7.20 -10.20
CA GLU A 270 -14.32 8.53 -9.82
C GLU A 270 -13.26 8.42 -8.71
N VAL A 271 -12.13 9.10 -8.91
CA VAL A 271 -11.21 9.44 -7.82
C VAL A 271 -12.04 10.20 -6.80
N SER A 272 -12.16 9.70 -5.57
CA SER A 272 -12.77 10.47 -4.48
C SER A 272 -11.99 11.79 -4.36
N MET A 273 -12.63 12.85 -4.83
CA MET A 273 -12.25 14.25 -4.65
C MET A 273 -12.92 14.81 -3.40
N ASP A 274 -13.22 13.95 -2.42
CA ASP A 274 -13.79 14.41 -1.16
C ASP A 274 -12.79 15.40 -0.55
N ALA A 275 -13.26 16.63 -0.36
CA ALA A 275 -12.49 17.64 0.35
C ALA A 275 -12.23 17.09 1.76
N TYR A 276 -10.98 16.74 2.03
CA TYR A 276 -10.59 16.18 3.32
C TYR A 276 -11.06 17.11 4.44
N SER A 277 -11.73 16.54 5.45
CA SER A 277 -12.10 17.27 6.66
C SER A 277 -10.82 17.62 7.41
N TYR A 278 -10.44 18.90 7.37
CA TYR A 278 -9.29 19.41 8.08
C TYR A 278 -9.62 19.68 9.56
N GLU A 279 -10.28 18.75 10.24
CA GLU A 279 -10.69 18.89 11.65
C GLU A 279 -9.50 19.22 12.59
N ASN A 280 -8.27 18.87 12.21
CA ASN A 280 -7.06 19.24 12.95
C ASN A 280 -6.46 20.63 12.63
N LEU A 281 -6.91 21.35 11.59
CA LEU A 281 -6.56 22.78 11.43
C LEU A 281 -7.12 23.61 12.59
N SER A 282 -8.14 23.11 13.30
CA SER A 282 -8.72 23.77 14.46
C SER A 282 -7.81 23.81 15.70
N LYS A 283 -6.68 23.09 15.69
CA LYS A 283 -5.66 23.08 16.75
C LYS A 283 -4.29 23.64 16.30
N GLU A 284 -4.26 24.46 15.25
CA GLU A 284 -3.03 25.17 14.89
C GLU A 284 -2.64 26.20 15.96
N TYR A 285 -1.35 26.27 16.25
CA TYR A 285 -0.78 27.24 17.19
C TYR A 285 0.19 28.15 16.45
N GLU A 286 0.31 29.39 16.90
CA GLU A 286 1.22 30.36 16.31
C GLU A 286 2.64 30.16 16.80
N ARG A 287 3.57 29.91 15.87
CA ARG A 287 5.00 29.80 16.13
C ARG A 287 5.81 30.20 14.89
N PHE A 288 5.61 31.44 14.46
CA PHE A 288 6.38 32.07 13.39
C PHE A 288 7.88 32.10 13.71
N SER A 289 8.69 32.03 12.66
CA SER A 289 10.12 32.36 12.76
C SER A 289 10.34 33.86 12.61
N PRO A 290 11.33 34.44 13.28
CA PRO A 290 11.64 35.86 13.12
C PRO A 290 12.34 36.13 11.78
N ASP A 291 11.76 37.00 10.96
CA ASP A 291 12.40 37.44 9.72
C ASP A 291 13.57 38.40 9.99
N ARG A 292 14.59 38.31 9.12
CA ARG A 292 15.62 39.35 8.99
C ARG A 292 15.14 40.45 8.05
N GLU A 293 15.70 41.64 8.19
CA GLU A 293 15.27 42.85 7.48
C GLU A 293 15.22 42.71 5.95
N TRP A 294 16.09 41.86 5.38
CA TRP A 294 16.14 41.61 3.93
C TRP A 294 15.14 40.56 3.44
N MET A 295 14.70 39.63 4.30
CA MET A 295 13.86 38.48 3.91
C MET A 295 12.52 38.88 3.29
N PRO A 296 11.71 39.79 3.89
CA PRO A 296 10.44 40.20 3.31
C PRO A 296 10.60 41.11 2.08
N LYS A 297 11.83 41.50 1.73
CA LYS A 297 12.15 42.39 0.61
C LYS A 297 12.74 41.64 -0.58
N VAL A 298 12.81 40.32 -0.52
CA VAL A 298 13.40 39.50 -1.59
C VAL A 298 12.58 39.62 -2.88
N VAL A 299 13.25 40.03 -3.96
CA VAL A 299 12.76 39.91 -5.33
C VAL A 299 13.58 38.84 -6.02
N LEU A 300 12.96 37.67 -6.24
CA LEU A 300 13.64 36.44 -6.67
C LEU A 300 13.52 36.22 -8.18
N MET A 301 14.67 36.03 -8.85
CA MET A 301 14.73 35.55 -10.24
C MET A 301 15.00 34.04 -10.25
N ALA A 302 14.09 33.25 -10.81
CA ALA A 302 14.27 31.80 -10.98
C ALA A 302 14.85 31.46 -12.35
N LYS A 303 15.90 30.62 -12.38
CA LYS A 303 16.58 30.17 -13.60
C LYS A 303 16.84 28.67 -13.56
N THR A 304 16.32 27.95 -14.55
CA THR A 304 16.79 26.59 -14.87
C THR A 304 18.19 26.68 -15.44
N VAL A 305 19.20 26.24 -14.67
CA VAL A 305 20.61 26.55 -14.94
C VAL A 305 21.03 26.17 -16.36
N LEU A 306 20.82 24.92 -16.77
CA LEU A 306 21.25 24.46 -18.11
C LEU A 306 20.59 25.24 -19.26
N VAL A 307 19.31 25.59 -19.12
CA VAL A 307 18.58 26.39 -20.11
C VAL A 307 19.12 27.82 -20.14
N TRP A 308 19.37 28.40 -18.96
CA TRP A 308 19.88 29.76 -18.84
C TRP A 308 21.30 29.90 -19.39
N LEU A 309 22.20 28.96 -19.08
CA LEU A 309 23.57 28.95 -19.61
C LEU A 309 23.57 28.85 -21.15
N TYR A 310 22.68 28.04 -21.74
CA TYR A 310 22.48 28.01 -23.18
C TYR A 310 21.97 29.35 -23.75
N GLN A 311 20.97 29.97 -23.10
CA GLN A 311 20.45 31.29 -23.50
C GLN A 311 21.52 32.38 -23.42
N LEU A 312 22.33 32.39 -22.36
CA LEU A 312 23.46 33.30 -22.21
C LEU A 312 24.49 33.07 -23.31
N SER A 313 24.77 31.81 -23.64
CA SER A 313 25.71 31.49 -24.72
C SER A 313 25.29 32.12 -26.05
N LYS A 314 23.98 32.09 -26.34
CA LYS A 314 23.40 32.74 -27.52
C LYS A 314 23.39 34.27 -27.42
N LYS A 315 23.09 34.82 -26.24
CA LYS A 315 23.03 36.27 -26.01
C LYS A 315 24.40 36.94 -26.13
N TYR A 316 25.45 36.29 -25.62
CA TYR A 316 26.81 36.84 -25.55
C TYR A 316 27.76 36.30 -26.62
N ASP A 317 27.24 35.50 -27.57
CA ASP A 317 27.98 34.90 -28.68
C ASP A 317 29.30 34.20 -28.25
N ARG A 318 29.22 33.47 -27.13
CA ARG A 318 30.34 32.69 -26.58
C ARG A 318 29.82 31.47 -25.86
N GLU A 319 30.62 30.41 -25.76
CA GLU A 319 30.21 29.22 -25.02
C GLU A 319 30.23 29.48 -23.51
N ILE A 320 29.08 29.26 -22.85
CA ILE A 320 28.88 29.40 -21.41
C ILE A 320 28.21 28.13 -20.92
N ASN A 321 29.00 27.24 -20.31
CA ASN A 321 28.55 25.94 -19.82
C ASN A 321 28.72 25.77 -18.30
N ARG A 322 29.43 26.69 -17.64
CA ARG A 322 29.72 26.66 -16.19
C ARG A 322 29.22 27.91 -15.47
N LEU A 323 29.02 27.80 -14.16
CA LEU A 323 28.54 28.90 -13.31
C LEU A 323 29.51 30.08 -13.25
N ASP A 324 30.82 29.82 -13.22
CA ASP A 324 31.89 30.82 -13.23
C ASP A 324 31.99 31.59 -14.56
N GLN A 325 31.37 31.09 -15.63
CA GLN A 325 31.38 31.73 -16.96
C GLN A 325 30.22 32.70 -17.20
N ILE A 326 29.23 32.75 -16.28
CA ILE A 326 28.13 33.71 -16.36
C ILE A 326 28.73 35.13 -16.41
N PRO A 327 28.42 35.96 -17.43
CA PRO A 327 29.04 37.27 -17.59
C PRO A 327 28.66 38.22 -16.45
N ASP A 328 29.59 39.09 -16.07
CA ASP A 328 29.36 40.13 -15.06
C ASP A 328 28.28 41.11 -15.49
N GLU A 329 28.20 41.41 -16.79
CA GLU A 329 27.19 42.26 -17.37
C GLU A 329 25.77 41.70 -17.19
N GLU A 330 25.61 40.38 -17.19
CA GLU A 330 24.32 39.74 -16.91
C GLU A 330 23.92 39.90 -15.45
N LEU A 331 24.88 39.78 -14.53
CA LEU A 331 24.64 39.98 -13.10
C LEU A 331 24.36 41.44 -12.77
N ASP A 332 25.03 42.38 -13.45
CA ASP A 332 24.75 43.81 -13.36
C ASP A 332 23.34 44.13 -13.86
N LEU A 333 22.89 43.51 -14.95
CA LEU A 333 21.51 43.66 -15.45
C LEU A 333 20.49 43.20 -14.40
N LEU A 334 20.67 42.01 -13.82
CA LEU A 334 19.77 41.51 -12.76
C LEU A 334 19.69 42.48 -11.57
N HIS A 335 20.83 43.02 -11.16
CA HIS A 335 20.88 44.03 -10.10
C HIS A 335 20.13 45.31 -10.48
N ASN A 336 20.39 45.85 -11.67
CA ASN A 336 19.77 47.08 -12.16
C ASN A 336 18.25 46.95 -12.37
N GLU A 337 17.78 45.74 -12.66
CA GLU A 337 16.35 45.41 -12.74
C GLU A 337 15.69 45.24 -11.35
N GLY A 338 16.48 45.28 -10.27
CA GLY A 338 16.01 45.24 -8.89
C GLY A 338 15.91 43.85 -8.27
N PHE A 339 16.46 42.81 -8.92
CA PHE A 339 16.51 41.48 -8.33
C PHE A 339 17.52 41.42 -7.18
N THR A 340 17.10 40.88 -6.04
CA THR A 340 17.93 40.73 -4.85
C THR A 340 18.23 39.26 -4.52
N GLY A 341 17.62 38.34 -5.28
CA GLY A 341 17.84 36.91 -5.17
C GLY A 341 17.91 36.24 -6.54
N LEU A 342 18.74 35.22 -6.67
CA LEU A 342 18.88 34.38 -7.86
C LEU A 342 18.72 32.92 -7.49
N TRP A 343 17.57 32.33 -7.82
CA TRP A 343 17.27 30.92 -7.62
C TRP A 343 17.73 30.09 -8.81
N LEU A 344 18.70 29.21 -8.55
CA LEU A 344 19.30 28.34 -9.53
C LEU A 344 18.72 26.92 -9.40
N ILE A 345 17.87 26.55 -10.36
CA ILE A 345 17.20 25.25 -10.41
C ILE A 345 18.12 24.24 -11.10
N GLY A 346 18.38 23.12 -10.42
CA GLY A 346 19.12 21.98 -10.95
C GLY A 346 20.64 22.12 -10.91
N LEU A 347 21.16 22.65 -9.80
CA LEU A 347 22.59 22.78 -9.48
C LEU A 347 23.28 21.46 -9.11
N TRP A 348 22.52 20.55 -8.50
CA TRP A 348 23.04 19.35 -7.87
C TRP A 348 23.39 18.27 -8.90
N GLU A 349 24.30 17.38 -8.52
CA GLU A 349 24.60 16.17 -9.28
C GLU A 349 23.38 15.24 -9.31
N ARG A 350 23.00 14.81 -10.52
CA ARG A 350 21.73 14.14 -10.78
C ARG A 350 21.93 12.68 -11.13
N SER A 351 20.89 11.89 -10.83
CA SER A 351 20.82 10.46 -11.08
C SER A 351 21.14 10.09 -12.54
N TYR A 352 22.03 9.11 -12.73
CA TYR A 352 22.25 8.50 -14.04
C TYR A 352 21.02 7.70 -14.46
N ALA A 353 20.45 6.91 -13.54
CA ALA A 353 19.24 6.12 -13.76
C ALA A 353 18.09 6.98 -14.30
N SER A 354 17.82 8.15 -13.71
CA SER A 354 16.80 9.11 -14.16
C SER A 354 16.99 9.53 -15.61
N LYS A 355 18.24 9.80 -16.02
CA LYS A 355 18.57 10.10 -17.42
C LYS A 355 18.31 8.87 -18.30
N ARG A 356 18.84 7.71 -17.90
CA ARG A 356 18.80 6.48 -18.69
C ARG A 356 17.37 6.00 -18.94
N ILE A 357 16.49 6.05 -17.93
CA ILE A 357 15.06 5.71 -18.05
C ILE A 357 14.38 6.55 -19.14
N LYS A 358 14.63 7.87 -19.18
CA LYS A 358 14.05 8.75 -20.22
C LYS A 358 14.56 8.42 -21.62
N GLN A 359 15.82 8.02 -21.75
CA GLN A 359 16.42 7.60 -23.02
C GLN A 359 15.81 6.29 -23.51
N ILE A 360 15.63 5.31 -22.63
CA ILE A 360 14.94 4.04 -22.94
C ILE A 360 13.50 4.32 -23.41
N ASN A 361 12.82 5.30 -22.81
CA ASN A 361 11.48 5.75 -23.19
C ASN A 361 11.43 6.65 -24.44
N GLY A 362 12.51 6.71 -25.23
CA GLY A 362 12.53 7.35 -26.55
C GLY A 362 12.96 8.82 -26.56
N ASN A 363 13.53 9.34 -25.47
CA ASN A 363 14.08 10.70 -25.42
C ASN A 363 15.62 10.69 -25.22
N PRO A 364 16.41 10.46 -26.29
CA PRO A 364 17.87 10.28 -26.18
C PRO A 364 18.61 11.52 -25.64
N GLU A 365 18.09 12.71 -25.92
CA GLU A 365 18.66 14.01 -25.50
C GLU A 365 18.20 14.46 -24.11
N ALA A 366 17.34 13.68 -23.43
CA ALA A 366 16.84 14.06 -22.11
C ALA A 366 17.96 14.16 -21.07
N ALA A 367 17.89 15.20 -20.26
CA ALA A 367 18.64 15.27 -19.00
C ALA A 367 17.89 14.54 -17.87
N ALA A 368 18.63 14.11 -16.86
CA ALA A 368 18.07 13.63 -15.60
C ALA A 368 17.12 14.67 -14.97
N SER A 369 16.11 14.18 -14.24
CA SER A 369 15.23 15.04 -13.44
C SER A 369 16.06 15.90 -12.49
N ALA A 370 15.73 17.20 -12.39
CA ALA A 370 16.39 18.09 -11.44
C ALA A 370 16.12 17.72 -9.98
N TYR A 371 15.14 16.83 -9.73
CA TYR A 371 14.70 16.39 -8.42
C TYR A 371 15.11 14.95 -8.09
N SER A 372 15.75 14.23 -9.03
CA SER A 372 16.36 12.91 -8.78
C SER A 372 17.88 13.07 -8.64
N LEU A 373 18.34 13.11 -7.38
CA LEU A 373 19.69 13.54 -7.01
C LEU A 373 20.61 12.38 -6.63
N MET A 374 21.89 12.45 -7.03
CA MET A 374 22.92 11.52 -6.55
C MET A 374 23.33 11.84 -5.12
N ASP A 375 23.64 13.12 -4.87
CA ASP A 375 23.90 13.72 -3.57
C ASP A 375 23.79 15.26 -3.72
N TYR A 376 23.84 16.00 -2.62
CA TYR A 376 23.97 17.46 -2.58
C TYR A 376 25.41 17.92 -2.86
N ASP A 377 25.93 17.53 -4.03
CA ASP A 377 27.17 18.02 -4.61
C ASP A 377 26.87 18.88 -5.85
N ILE A 378 27.68 19.91 -6.12
CA ILE A 378 27.48 20.75 -7.29
C ILE A 378 27.96 20.00 -8.53
N ALA A 379 27.08 19.88 -9.53
CA ALA A 379 27.35 19.08 -10.71
C ALA A 379 28.67 19.50 -11.40
N GLN A 380 29.54 18.53 -11.66
CA GLN A 380 30.88 18.79 -12.19
C GLN A 380 30.86 19.46 -13.56
N ASN A 381 29.85 19.17 -14.39
CA ASN A 381 29.64 19.83 -15.68
C ASN A 381 29.30 21.33 -15.54
N LEU A 382 28.76 21.77 -14.40
CA LEU A 382 28.53 23.18 -14.07
C LEU A 382 29.76 23.86 -13.44
N GLY A 383 30.81 23.07 -13.18
CA GLY A 383 32.08 23.52 -12.67
C GLY A 383 32.34 23.29 -11.18
N GLY A 384 31.45 22.55 -10.50
CA GLY A 384 31.60 22.16 -9.11
C GLY A 384 31.57 23.33 -8.12
N TRP A 385 32.00 23.05 -6.89
CA TRP A 385 31.98 24.03 -5.79
C TRP A 385 32.75 25.31 -6.08
N SER A 386 33.89 25.24 -6.78
CA SER A 386 34.71 26.42 -7.09
C SER A 386 33.98 27.39 -8.03
N ALA A 387 33.24 26.86 -9.01
CA ALA A 387 32.44 27.69 -9.91
C ALA A 387 31.25 28.34 -9.19
N LEU A 388 30.60 27.60 -8.28
CA LEU A 388 29.54 28.14 -7.43
C LEU A 388 30.07 29.24 -6.52
N GLU A 389 31.20 29.02 -5.84
CA GLU A 389 31.79 30.00 -4.93
C GLU A 389 32.14 31.31 -5.64
N ASN A 390 32.73 31.20 -6.85
CA ASN A 390 32.99 32.36 -7.69
C ASN A 390 31.71 33.13 -8.04
N LEU A 391 30.67 32.44 -8.52
CA LEU A 391 29.38 33.07 -8.85
C LEU A 391 28.75 33.72 -7.60
N ARG A 392 28.76 33.01 -6.48
CA ARG A 392 28.20 33.50 -5.20
C ARG A 392 28.87 34.79 -4.77
N TRP A 393 30.20 34.87 -4.84
CA TRP A 393 30.93 36.09 -4.50
C TRP A 393 30.57 37.25 -5.42
N ARG A 394 30.53 37.03 -6.74
CA ARG A 394 30.16 38.07 -7.72
C ARG A 394 28.72 38.56 -7.57
N CYS A 395 27.78 37.67 -7.28
CA CYS A 395 26.40 38.02 -6.96
C CYS A 395 26.31 38.80 -5.64
N TRP A 396 27.05 38.38 -4.61
CA TRP A 396 27.03 39.03 -3.31
C TRP A 396 27.51 40.49 -3.37
N GLN A 397 28.55 40.78 -4.16
CA GLN A 397 29.01 42.15 -4.40
C GLN A 397 27.92 43.06 -5.00
N ARG A 398 26.94 42.47 -5.68
CA ARG A 398 25.79 43.13 -6.31
C ARG A 398 24.53 43.06 -5.44
N GLY A 399 24.64 42.61 -4.18
CA GLY A 399 23.50 42.45 -3.29
C GLY A 399 22.53 41.32 -3.69
N ILE A 400 22.93 40.43 -4.59
CA ILE A 400 22.12 39.29 -5.04
C ILE A 400 22.48 38.06 -4.20
N ARG A 401 21.49 37.52 -3.48
CA ARG A 401 21.63 36.26 -2.71
C ARG A 401 21.33 35.07 -3.60
N LEU A 402 22.17 34.04 -3.55
CA LEU A 402 21.86 32.80 -4.25
C LEU A 402 20.77 32.01 -3.51
N ALA A 403 19.89 31.40 -4.28
CA ALA A 403 18.92 30.43 -3.79
C ALA A 403 19.07 29.08 -4.51
N SER A 404 18.75 28.01 -3.81
CA SER A 404 18.76 26.64 -4.36
C SER A 404 17.46 25.91 -4.05
N ASP A 405 17.09 24.99 -4.94
CA ASP A 405 16.17 23.91 -4.59
C ASP A 405 16.80 22.93 -3.62
N MET A 406 15.98 22.33 -2.76
CA MET A 406 16.33 21.18 -1.95
C MET A 406 15.18 20.17 -1.96
N VAL A 407 15.52 18.90 -2.16
CA VAL A 407 14.58 17.76 -2.18
C VAL A 407 14.84 16.85 -0.97
N PRO A 408 14.20 17.12 0.17
CA PRO A 408 14.47 16.37 1.40
C PRO A 408 13.74 15.02 1.48
N ASN A 409 12.73 14.79 0.62
CA ASN A 409 11.83 13.63 0.75
C ASN A 409 12.42 12.32 0.18
N HIS A 410 13.22 12.43 -0.88
CA HIS A 410 13.74 11.27 -1.60
C HIS A 410 15.10 11.59 -2.22
N THR A 411 15.82 10.55 -2.63
CA THR A 411 17.01 10.67 -3.49
C THR A 411 16.72 10.12 -4.89
N GLY A 412 17.68 10.20 -5.81
CA GLY A 412 17.64 9.35 -7.00
C GLY A 412 17.72 7.87 -6.64
N MET A 413 17.15 7.01 -7.49
CA MET A 413 17.10 5.56 -7.25
C MET A 413 18.47 4.86 -7.28
N ASP A 414 19.46 5.51 -7.88
CA ASP A 414 20.89 5.13 -7.91
C ASP A 414 21.74 6.08 -7.04
N GLY A 415 21.10 6.91 -6.21
CA GLY A 415 21.78 7.91 -5.39
C GLY A 415 22.72 7.30 -4.36
N LYS A 416 23.66 8.10 -3.87
CA LYS A 416 24.74 7.65 -2.96
C LYS A 416 24.20 6.94 -1.72
N TRP A 417 23.10 7.43 -1.15
CA TRP A 417 22.46 6.80 0.01
C TRP A 417 21.86 5.44 -0.31
N VAL A 418 21.33 5.19 -1.52
CA VAL A 418 20.83 3.85 -1.89
C VAL A 418 21.95 2.81 -1.89
N ILE A 419 23.17 3.26 -2.20
CA ILE A 419 24.36 2.41 -2.24
C ILE A 419 24.92 2.21 -0.81
N GLU A 420 25.12 3.29 -0.07
CA GLU A 420 25.87 3.32 1.20
C GLU A 420 25.00 3.14 2.46
N HIS A 421 23.73 3.55 2.40
CA HIS A 421 22.78 3.57 3.51
C HIS A 421 21.38 3.07 3.07
N PRO A 422 21.26 1.84 2.54
CA PRO A 422 19.98 1.32 2.06
C PRO A 422 18.91 1.23 3.17
N ASP A 423 19.32 1.23 4.43
CA ASP A 423 18.47 1.25 5.63
C ASP A 423 17.76 2.61 5.87
N TYR A 424 18.16 3.68 5.18
CA TYR A 424 17.47 4.98 5.25
C TYR A 424 16.16 5.02 4.48
N PHE A 425 15.85 3.99 3.68
CA PHE A 425 14.71 4.00 2.76
C PHE A 425 13.58 3.12 3.24
N ILE A 426 12.38 3.40 2.72
CA ILE A 426 11.23 2.52 2.90
C ILE A 426 11.45 1.27 2.04
N THR A 427 11.68 0.13 2.68
CA THR A 427 12.03 -1.12 2.00
C THR A 427 11.17 -2.31 2.41
N THR A 428 11.14 -3.33 1.55
CA THR A 428 10.65 -4.68 1.85
C THR A 428 11.60 -5.74 1.28
N LYS A 429 11.69 -6.89 1.95
CA LYS A 429 12.51 -8.03 1.51
C LYS A 429 11.84 -8.87 0.42
N ASP A 430 10.51 -8.98 0.49
CA ASP A 430 9.71 -9.67 -0.51
C ASP A 430 9.15 -8.67 -1.51
N CYS A 431 9.08 -9.07 -2.80
CA CYS A 431 8.43 -8.27 -3.82
C CYS A 431 6.96 -8.03 -3.42
N PRO A 432 6.51 -6.78 -3.28
CA PRO A 432 5.15 -6.50 -2.85
C PRO A 432 4.12 -6.97 -3.89
N PHE A 433 4.47 -7.09 -5.17
CA PHE A 433 3.55 -7.48 -6.23
C PHE A 433 4.06 -8.74 -6.95
N PRO A 434 3.36 -9.88 -6.88
CA PRO A 434 3.81 -11.11 -7.55
C PRO A 434 3.93 -11.01 -9.06
N GLN A 435 3.20 -10.10 -9.69
CA GLN A 435 3.27 -9.85 -11.13
C GLN A 435 4.46 -8.99 -11.55
N TYR A 436 5.15 -8.33 -10.62
CA TYR A 436 6.30 -7.48 -10.96
C TYR A 436 7.46 -8.34 -11.44
N SER A 437 8.09 -7.87 -12.52
CA SER A 437 9.33 -8.43 -13.03
C SER A 437 10.39 -7.34 -13.17
N PHE A 438 11.64 -7.73 -13.01
CA PHE A 438 12.79 -6.83 -12.97
C PHE A 438 13.87 -7.41 -13.89
N THR A 439 13.54 -7.52 -15.17
CA THR A 439 14.38 -8.14 -16.20
C THR A 439 15.09 -7.12 -17.09
N GLY A 440 14.75 -5.84 -16.93
CA GLY A 440 15.39 -4.72 -17.61
C GLY A 440 16.89 -4.53 -17.30
N GLU A 441 17.43 -3.47 -17.89
CA GLU A 441 18.82 -3.04 -17.72
C GLU A 441 19.12 -2.67 -16.25
N ASP A 442 20.35 -2.94 -15.80
CA ASP A 442 20.86 -2.39 -14.54
C ASP A 442 21.09 -0.89 -14.69
N LEU A 443 20.40 -0.10 -13.88
CA LEU A 443 20.41 1.35 -13.94
C LEU A 443 21.44 2.00 -13.00
N CYS A 444 22.19 1.21 -12.22
CA CYS A 444 23.23 1.73 -11.34
C CYS A 444 24.60 1.69 -12.04
N GLN A 445 25.42 2.72 -11.85
CA GLN A 445 26.80 2.73 -12.36
C GLN A 445 27.84 2.29 -11.32
N ASP A 446 27.42 2.08 -10.07
CA ASP A 446 28.32 1.66 -8.99
C ASP A 446 28.34 0.12 -8.91
N GLU A 447 29.51 -0.49 -9.09
CA GLU A 447 29.66 -1.96 -9.16
C GLU A 447 29.19 -2.69 -7.88
N ARG A 448 29.10 -1.99 -6.75
CA ARG A 448 28.67 -2.56 -5.46
C ARG A 448 27.19 -2.95 -5.45
N VAL A 449 26.36 -2.28 -6.25
CA VAL A 449 24.89 -2.40 -6.21
C VAL A 449 24.32 -2.39 -7.62
N SER A 450 23.36 -3.28 -7.88
CA SER A 450 22.54 -3.23 -9.09
C SER A 450 21.13 -2.76 -8.77
N VAL A 451 20.55 -1.89 -9.61
CA VAL A 451 19.17 -1.40 -9.44
C VAL A 451 18.36 -1.60 -10.72
N TYR A 452 17.17 -2.16 -10.58
CA TYR A 452 16.30 -2.51 -11.69
C TYR A 452 14.94 -1.87 -11.49
N LEU A 453 14.49 -1.11 -12.48
CA LEU A 453 13.11 -0.64 -12.56
C LEU A 453 12.20 -1.79 -12.96
N GLU A 454 10.97 -1.76 -12.46
CA GLU A 454 9.94 -2.75 -12.78
C GLU A 454 9.54 -2.67 -14.27
N ASP A 455 9.40 -3.84 -14.92
CA ASP A 455 9.30 -3.94 -16.37
C ASP A 455 7.99 -3.35 -16.94
N HIS A 456 6.88 -3.44 -16.20
CA HIS A 456 5.58 -2.94 -16.64
C HIS A 456 5.48 -1.40 -16.69
N TYR A 457 6.44 -0.69 -16.08
CA TYR A 457 6.64 0.74 -16.32
C TYR A 457 6.89 1.04 -17.81
N TYR A 458 7.77 0.27 -18.45
CA TYR A 458 8.14 0.49 -19.85
C TYR A 458 7.01 0.12 -20.83
N SER A 459 6.23 -0.92 -20.52
CA SER A 459 5.02 -1.28 -21.29
C SER A 459 3.81 -0.40 -20.98
N LYS A 460 3.89 0.48 -19.98
CA LYS A 460 2.82 1.38 -19.51
C LYS A 460 1.57 0.63 -19.05
N THR A 461 1.76 -0.53 -18.45
CA THR A 461 0.69 -1.39 -17.94
C THR A 461 0.58 -1.39 -16.42
N ASP A 462 1.56 -0.79 -15.73
CA ASP A 462 1.59 -0.55 -14.28
C ASP A 462 2.39 0.74 -14.00
N CYS A 463 2.35 1.27 -12.77
CA CYS A 463 3.13 2.43 -12.37
C CYS A 463 4.45 2.11 -11.68
N ALA A 464 4.81 0.84 -11.45
CA ALA A 464 6.06 0.48 -10.79
C ALA A 464 6.22 1.16 -9.42
N VAL A 465 5.49 0.70 -8.40
CA VAL A 465 5.48 1.30 -7.05
C VAL A 465 6.83 1.21 -6.33
N CYS A 466 7.65 0.22 -6.67
CA CYS A 466 8.97 0.01 -6.12
C CYS A 466 9.96 -0.45 -7.20
N PHE A 467 11.25 -0.25 -6.93
CA PHE A 467 12.34 -0.82 -7.72
C PHE A 467 13.11 -1.88 -6.92
N LYS A 468 13.82 -2.76 -7.64
CA LYS A 468 14.64 -3.81 -7.03
C LYS A 468 16.08 -3.31 -6.89
N ARG A 469 16.65 -3.45 -5.69
CA ARG A 469 18.08 -3.26 -5.39
C ARG A 469 18.70 -4.62 -5.07
N VAL A 470 19.87 -4.88 -5.61
CA VAL A 470 20.70 -6.06 -5.31
C VAL A 470 22.05 -5.59 -4.80
N ASP A 471 22.44 -6.07 -3.63
CA ASP A 471 23.82 -5.94 -3.17
C ASP A 471 24.69 -6.98 -3.88
N ASN A 472 25.64 -6.55 -4.71
CA ASN A 472 26.37 -7.45 -5.61
C ASN A 472 27.40 -8.33 -4.88
N TYR A 473 27.76 -7.99 -3.64
CA TYR A 473 28.68 -8.80 -2.84
C TYR A 473 27.96 -9.91 -2.07
N THR A 474 26.81 -9.58 -1.49
CA THR A 474 26.06 -10.51 -0.62
C THR A 474 24.95 -11.25 -1.37
N GLY A 475 24.51 -10.71 -2.52
CA GLY A 475 23.31 -11.14 -3.22
C GLY A 475 22.01 -10.75 -2.50
N ASP A 476 22.06 -9.90 -1.46
CA ASP A 476 20.87 -9.45 -0.75
C ASP A 476 19.97 -8.64 -1.68
N VAL A 477 18.70 -9.01 -1.72
CA VAL A 477 17.68 -8.37 -2.55
C VAL A 477 16.74 -7.58 -1.64
N THR A 478 16.53 -6.32 -1.99
CA THR A 478 15.60 -5.42 -1.31
C THR A 478 14.78 -4.67 -2.35
N TYR A 479 13.49 -4.47 -2.08
CA TYR A 479 12.63 -3.64 -2.90
C TYR A 479 12.42 -2.31 -2.19
N ILE A 480 12.69 -1.20 -2.89
CA ILE A 480 12.67 0.15 -2.34
C ILE A 480 11.52 0.91 -3.00
N TYR A 481 10.69 1.58 -2.19
CA TYR A 481 9.57 2.36 -2.71
C TYR A 481 10.06 3.66 -3.36
N HIS A 482 9.41 4.05 -4.46
CA HIS A 482 9.63 5.34 -5.08
C HIS A 482 8.96 6.46 -4.28
N GLY A 483 9.44 7.69 -4.38
CA GLY A 483 8.76 8.85 -3.82
C GLY A 483 7.36 9.02 -4.44
N ASN A 484 6.39 9.45 -3.64
CA ASN A 484 4.99 9.58 -4.08
C ASN A 484 4.24 10.56 -3.16
N ASP A 485 3.25 11.26 -3.71
CA ASP A 485 2.42 12.24 -3.02
C ASP A 485 0.98 11.74 -2.75
N GLY A 486 0.66 10.52 -3.15
CA GLY A 486 -0.67 9.90 -3.02
C GLY A 486 -1.62 10.18 -4.19
N THR A 487 -1.16 10.82 -5.27
CA THR A 487 -1.97 11.06 -6.49
C THR A 487 -2.02 9.85 -7.43
N GLY A 488 -1.44 8.72 -7.01
CA GLY A 488 -1.41 7.47 -7.75
C GLY A 488 -0.05 7.23 -8.42
N MET A 489 0.50 8.19 -9.15
CA MET A 489 1.76 7.96 -9.90
C MET A 489 3.01 8.18 -9.03
N PRO A 490 3.84 7.15 -8.78
CA PRO A 490 5.14 7.32 -8.13
C PRO A 490 6.11 8.11 -9.02
N TRP A 491 7.10 8.73 -8.40
CA TRP A 491 8.25 9.32 -9.07
C TRP A 491 9.30 8.23 -9.32
N ASN A 492 9.14 7.49 -10.42
CA ASN A 492 9.83 6.23 -10.73
C ASN A 492 11.36 6.27 -10.88
N ASP A 493 11.97 7.44 -10.79
CA ASP A 493 13.41 7.64 -10.79
C ASP A 493 13.97 8.00 -9.41
N THR A 494 13.18 7.83 -8.35
CA THR A 494 13.51 8.25 -6.97
C THR A 494 13.46 7.10 -5.96
N ALA A 495 14.08 7.26 -4.81
CA ALA A 495 14.01 6.35 -3.67
C ALA A 495 13.50 7.09 -2.43
N GLN A 496 12.39 6.62 -1.85
CA GLN A 496 11.71 7.27 -0.74
C GLN A 496 12.43 7.01 0.59
N ILE A 497 12.85 8.10 1.25
CA ILE A 497 13.47 8.05 2.58
C ILE A 497 12.40 7.69 3.62
N ASP A 498 12.77 6.84 4.58
CA ASP A 498 11.93 6.49 5.72
C ASP A 498 12.06 7.53 6.84
N PHE A 499 11.05 8.39 6.97
CA PHE A 499 11.01 9.39 8.03
C PHE A 499 10.61 8.84 9.41
N LEU A 500 10.32 7.55 9.57
CA LEU A 500 10.29 6.93 10.91
C LEU A 500 11.70 6.57 11.40
N ASN A 501 12.67 6.37 10.50
CA ASN A 501 14.07 6.17 10.85
C ASN A 501 14.69 7.50 11.36
N ALA A 502 15.07 7.53 12.64
CA ALA A 502 15.64 8.72 13.27
C ALA A 502 17.02 9.10 12.71
N GLU A 503 17.83 8.13 12.29
CA GLU A 503 19.15 8.38 11.70
C GLU A 503 18.99 8.98 10.30
N ALA A 504 18.05 8.47 9.50
CA ALA A 504 17.70 9.03 8.20
C ALA A 504 17.22 10.48 8.32
N ARG A 505 16.33 10.78 9.28
CA ARG A 505 15.88 12.16 9.55
C ARG A 505 17.04 13.08 9.90
N GLU A 506 17.94 12.67 10.80
CA GLU A 506 19.10 13.49 11.16
C GLU A 506 20.04 13.69 9.96
N ALA A 507 20.26 12.66 9.15
CA ALA A 507 21.07 12.78 7.93
C ALA A 507 20.47 13.80 6.94
N VAL A 508 19.14 13.81 6.76
CA VAL A 508 18.46 14.83 5.96
C VAL A 508 18.66 16.22 6.56
N ILE A 509 18.48 16.39 7.88
CA ILE A 509 18.72 17.68 8.54
C ILE A 509 20.17 18.16 8.31
N GLN A 510 21.17 17.29 8.41
CA GLN A 510 22.55 17.64 8.13
C GLN A 510 22.77 18.11 6.69
N LYS A 511 22.11 17.47 5.71
CA LYS A 511 22.14 17.95 4.32
C LYS A 511 21.47 19.32 4.19
N ILE A 512 20.37 19.57 4.90
CA ILE A 512 19.73 20.90 4.93
C ILE A 512 20.71 21.94 5.46
N MET A 513 21.41 21.64 6.56
CA MET A 513 22.40 22.56 7.13
C MET A 513 23.59 22.79 6.18
N LEU A 514 24.01 21.78 5.41
CA LEU A 514 25.04 21.92 4.38
C LEU A 514 24.60 22.88 3.26
N VAL A 515 23.35 22.76 2.80
CA VAL A 515 22.77 23.65 1.79
C VAL A 515 22.64 25.07 2.35
N ALA A 516 22.12 25.24 3.57
CA ALA A 516 21.93 26.54 4.22
C ALA A 516 23.24 27.33 4.42
N ARG A 517 24.37 26.65 4.62
CA ARG A 517 25.70 27.29 4.66
C ARG A 517 26.10 27.98 3.36
N ASN A 518 25.54 27.53 2.23
CA ASN A 518 25.96 27.98 0.91
C ASN A 518 24.90 28.85 0.22
N PHE A 519 23.64 28.67 0.58
CA PHE A 519 22.48 29.35 -0.02
C PHE A 519 21.66 30.04 1.07
N PRO A 520 21.68 31.38 1.14
CA PRO A 520 20.85 32.14 2.07
C PRO A 520 19.34 31.99 1.84
N ILE A 521 18.92 31.47 0.69
CA ILE A 521 17.52 31.21 0.37
C ILE A 521 17.40 29.75 -0.08
N ILE A 522 16.51 28.96 0.53
CA ILE A 522 16.28 27.57 0.16
C ILE A 522 14.81 27.39 -0.15
N ARG A 523 14.50 26.83 -1.32
CA ARG A 523 13.16 26.32 -1.62
C ARG A 523 13.13 24.80 -1.45
N PHE A 524 12.26 24.31 -0.58
CA PHE A 524 12.05 22.89 -0.35
C PHE A 524 10.96 22.35 -1.27
N ASP A 525 11.34 21.41 -2.11
CA ASP A 525 10.45 20.68 -3.02
C ASP A 525 9.55 19.70 -2.25
N ALA A 526 8.30 19.61 -2.68
CA ALA A 526 7.28 18.74 -2.12
C ALA A 526 7.20 18.77 -0.59
N ALA A 527 7.44 19.93 0.04
CA ALA A 527 7.62 20.01 1.49
C ALA A 527 6.41 19.47 2.27
N MET A 528 5.20 19.61 1.70
CA MET A 528 3.97 19.10 2.27
C MET A 528 3.97 17.60 2.57
N VAL A 529 4.69 16.77 1.81
CA VAL A 529 4.70 15.30 2.03
C VAL A 529 5.45 14.90 3.30
N LEU A 530 6.33 15.79 3.80
CA LEU A 530 7.12 15.59 5.02
C LEU A 530 6.47 16.17 6.28
N ALA A 531 5.29 16.77 6.18
CA ALA A 531 4.51 17.06 7.37
C ALA A 531 4.14 15.73 8.05
N LYS A 532 4.24 15.66 9.38
CA LYS A 532 3.99 14.44 10.17
C LYS A 532 2.67 13.75 9.81
N LYS A 533 1.61 14.52 9.55
CA LYS A 533 0.30 13.99 9.12
C LYS A 533 0.34 13.29 7.75
N HIS A 534 1.15 13.77 6.82
CA HIS A 534 1.26 13.22 5.47
C HIS A 534 2.24 12.05 5.43
N ILE A 535 3.32 12.07 6.22
CA ILE A 535 4.15 10.88 6.44
C ILE A 535 3.26 9.72 6.92
N ARG A 536 2.37 9.99 7.89
CA ARG A 536 1.39 9.01 8.35
C ARG A 536 0.47 8.55 7.22
N ARG A 537 -0.23 9.49 6.57
CA ARG A 537 -1.22 9.19 5.53
C ARG A 537 -0.64 8.35 4.39
N LEU A 538 0.54 8.71 3.90
CA LEU A 538 1.16 8.11 2.72
C LEU A 538 1.82 6.76 3.06
N TRP A 539 2.62 6.71 4.12
CA TRP A 539 3.56 5.59 4.33
C TRP A 539 3.19 4.66 5.47
N TYR A 540 2.41 5.14 6.44
CA TYR A 540 2.08 4.46 7.70
C TYR A 540 0.63 4.75 8.14
N PRO A 541 -0.37 4.38 7.33
CA PRO A 541 -1.76 4.72 7.60
C PRO A 541 -2.26 4.09 8.91
N GLU A 542 -3.40 4.59 9.42
CA GLU A 542 -4.07 3.95 10.55
C GLU A 542 -4.82 2.70 10.10
N PRO A 543 -4.80 1.59 10.86
CA PRO A 543 -5.55 0.38 10.51
C PRO A 543 -7.04 0.70 10.28
N GLY A 544 -7.61 0.14 9.21
CA GLY A 544 -9.03 0.29 8.84
C GLY A 544 -9.37 1.47 7.92
N HIS A 545 -8.40 2.29 7.51
CA HIS A 545 -8.59 3.46 6.64
C HIS A 545 -8.06 3.28 5.20
N GLY A 546 -7.33 2.19 4.93
CA GLY A 546 -6.55 1.98 3.72
C GLY A 546 -5.31 2.88 3.62
N GLY A 547 -4.35 2.51 2.78
CA GLY A 547 -3.23 3.36 2.39
C GLY A 547 -3.52 4.22 1.17
N ASP A 548 -2.78 5.32 1.02
CA ASP A 548 -2.74 6.09 -0.23
C ASP A 548 -1.65 5.58 -1.18
N ILE A 549 -0.66 4.88 -0.63
CA ILE A 549 0.38 4.20 -1.39
C ILE A 549 0.09 2.70 -1.34
N ALA A 550 0.01 2.07 -2.51
CA ALA A 550 -0.31 0.66 -2.63
C ALA A 550 0.62 -0.19 -1.76
N THR A 551 0.05 -1.16 -1.05
CA THR A 551 0.69 -2.09 -0.09
C THR A 551 1.13 -1.49 1.25
N ARG A 552 0.99 -0.17 1.47
CA ARG A 552 1.46 0.45 2.71
C ARG A 552 0.53 0.24 3.90
N SER A 553 -0.74 -0.10 3.71
CA SER A 553 -1.64 -0.56 4.78
C SER A 553 -1.11 -1.76 5.56
N GLN A 554 -0.30 -2.62 4.94
CA GLN A 554 0.33 -3.76 5.64
C GLN A 554 1.33 -3.30 6.72
N HIS A 555 1.78 -2.06 6.63
CA HIS A 555 2.67 -1.40 7.57
C HIS A 555 1.92 -0.34 8.41
N ALA A 556 0.60 -0.45 8.52
CA ALA A 556 -0.23 0.46 9.28
C ALA A 556 0.20 0.50 10.76
N LEU A 557 0.17 1.70 11.34
CA LEU A 557 0.54 1.93 12.73
C LEU A 557 -0.63 2.57 13.47
N THR A 558 -0.84 2.16 14.72
CA THR A 558 -1.73 2.89 15.62
C THR A 558 -1.21 4.30 15.86
N THR A 559 -2.10 5.21 16.25
CA THR A 559 -1.74 6.60 16.58
C THR A 559 -0.57 6.67 17.58
N ASP A 560 -0.57 5.82 18.62
CA ASP A 560 0.47 5.82 19.65
C ASP A 560 1.82 5.29 19.15
N GLN A 561 1.80 4.22 18.35
CA GLN A 561 3.03 3.68 17.74
C GLN A 561 3.67 4.69 16.79
N PHE A 562 2.86 5.31 15.92
CA PHE A 562 3.33 6.33 14.99
C PHE A 562 3.89 7.55 15.72
N ASN A 563 3.17 8.05 16.73
CA ASN A 563 3.64 9.18 17.54
C ASN A 563 4.89 8.86 18.35
N SER A 564 5.10 7.60 18.74
CA SER A 564 6.33 7.17 19.41
C SER A 564 7.52 7.13 18.46
N ALA A 565 7.32 6.70 17.21
CA ALA A 565 8.37 6.63 16.18
C ALA A 565 8.75 8.01 15.60
N LEU A 566 7.76 8.90 15.47
CA LEU A 566 7.93 10.28 15.01
C LEU A 566 7.31 11.25 16.03
N PRO A 567 7.99 11.55 17.14
CA PRO A 567 7.42 12.35 18.23
C PRO A 567 7.14 13.79 17.83
N ASN A 568 8.09 14.41 17.13
CA ASN A 568 8.03 15.82 16.74
C ASN A 568 7.70 15.97 15.25
N GLU A 569 7.32 17.20 14.89
CA GLU A 569 7.15 17.59 13.49
C GLU A 569 8.53 17.84 12.86
N PHE A 570 8.84 17.15 11.75
CA PHE A 570 10.16 17.21 11.11
C PHE A 570 10.55 18.65 10.75
N TRP A 571 9.63 19.38 10.11
CA TRP A 571 9.88 20.77 9.73
C TRP A 571 10.10 21.70 10.93
N ARG A 572 9.56 21.36 12.10
CA ARG A 572 9.84 22.11 13.33
C ARG A 572 11.25 21.93 13.83
N GLU A 573 11.77 20.71 13.76
CA GLU A 573 13.17 20.45 14.09
C GLU A 573 14.11 21.19 13.12
N VAL A 574 13.80 21.18 11.82
CA VAL A 574 14.57 21.91 10.80
C VAL A 574 14.58 23.41 11.08
N VAL A 575 13.41 24.02 11.27
CA VAL A 575 13.26 25.46 11.48
C VAL A 575 13.94 25.91 12.77
N ASP A 576 13.72 25.20 13.88
CA ASP A 576 14.35 25.55 15.17
C ASP A 576 15.88 25.47 15.07
N ARG A 577 16.42 24.48 14.33
CA ARG A 577 17.87 24.32 14.15
C ARG A 577 18.45 25.35 13.18
N CYS A 578 17.77 25.66 12.08
CA CYS A 578 18.15 26.75 11.18
C CYS A 578 18.14 28.09 11.93
N ALA A 579 17.10 28.40 12.70
CA ALA A 579 17.01 29.64 13.47
C ALA A 579 18.13 29.77 14.53
N LYS A 580 18.65 28.65 15.03
CA LYS A 580 19.78 28.65 15.96
C LYS A 580 21.14 28.76 15.26
N ASP A 581 21.37 27.94 14.25
CA ASP A 581 22.69 27.71 13.67
C ASP A 581 22.93 28.54 12.40
N MET A 582 21.87 28.92 11.68
CA MET A 582 21.87 29.65 10.40
C MET A 582 20.74 30.71 10.35
N PRO A 583 20.70 31.69 11.28
CA PRO A 583 19.57 32.61 11.42
C PRO A 583 19.45 33.66 10.29
N ASP A 584 20.28 33.56 9.26
CA ASP A 584 20.27 34.41 8.06
C ASP A 584 19.87 33.61 6.81
N THR A 585 19.11 32.53 7.00
CA THR A 585 18.57 31.69 5.92
C THR A 585 17.06 31.86 5.82
N LEU A 586 16.57 32.24 4.63
CA LEU A 586 15.16 32.25 4.27
C LEU A 586 14.76 30.86 3.77
N LEU A 587 13.78 30.26 4.43
CA LEU A 587 13.22 28.96 4.05
C LEU A 587 11.94 29.21 3.25
N LEU A 588 11.75 28.50 2.14
CA LEU A 588 10.54 28.58 1.32
C LEU A 588 10.01 27.17 1.13
N ALA A 589 8.78 26.90 1.55
CA ALA A 589 8.17 25.59 1.37
C ALA A 589 7.29 25.57 0.11
N GLU A 590 7.47 24.57 -0.75
CA GLU A 590 6.39 24.19 -1.66
C GLU A 590 5.30 23.47 -0.86
N ALA A 591 4.19 24.18 -0.63
CA ALA A 591 3.04 23.67 0.09
C ALA A 591 1.83 23.59 -0.86
N PHE A 592 1.25 22.40 -0.96
CA PHE A 592 -0.07 22.17 -1.56
C PHE A 592 -1.08 21.72 -0.48
N TRP A 593 -2.29 21.36 -0.90
CA TRP A 593 -3.34 20.81 -0.02
C TRP A 593 -3.76 21.75 1.13
N MET A 594 -3.85 23.05 0.83
CA MET A 594 -4.27 24.10 1.78
C MET A 594 -3.41 24.12 3.07
N MET A 595 -2.11 23.85 2.94
CA MET A 595 -1.15 23.82 4.03
C MET A 595 -0.33 25.10 4.19
N GLU A 596 -0.55 26.11 3.36
CA GLU A 596 0.23 27.35 3.37
C GLU A 596 0.17 28.02 4.76
N GLY A 597 -1.03 28.04 5.37
CA GLY A 597 -1.23 28.51 6.74
C GLY A 597 -0.46 27.66 7.77
N TYR A 598 -0.49 26.33 7.64
CA TYR A 598 0.26 25.44 8.54
C TYR A 598 1.77 25.68 8.45
N PHE A 599 2.33 25.76 7.24
CA PHE A 599 3.76 25.98 7.02
C PHE A 599 4.23 27.33 7.54
N THR A 600 3.48 28.39 7.27
CA THR A 600 3.86 29.75 7.70
C THR A 600 3.59 29.98 9.18
N ARG A 601 2.37 29.70 9.66
CA ARG A 601 1.92 30.03 11.03
C ARG A 601 2.41 29.06 12.09
N THR A 602 2.32 27.76 11.81
CA THR A 602 2.67 26.72 12.78
C THR A 602 4.11 26.27 12.60
N LEU A 603 4.54 26.11 11.35
CA LEU A 603 5.90 25.71 11.04
C LEU A 603 6.88 26.88 10.84
N GLY A 604 6.45 28.14 10.86
CA GLY A 604 7.39 29.27 10.77
C GLY A 604 8.40 29.14 9.63
N MET A 605 8.01 28.54 8.51
CA MET A 605 8.81 28.47 7.29
C MET A 605 8.57 29.71 6.45
#